data_AF-A0A8T9AM12-F1
#
_entry.id   AF-A0A8T9AM12-F1
#
_cell.length_a   1.000
_cell.length_b   1.000
_cell.length_c   1.000
_cell.angle_alpha   90.00
_cell.angle_beta   90.00
_cell.angle_gamma   90.00
#
_symmetry.space_group_name_H-M   'P 1'
#
loop_
_entity.id
_entity.type
_entity.pdbx_description
1 polymer ?
#
loop_
_entity_poly.entity_id
_entity_poly.type
_entity_poly.pdbx_seq_one_letter_code
_entity_poly.pdbx_strand_id
1 'polypeptide(L)' 'DIQVPAGEPLSGDIVLPVGAKVVSQSLSGNRVSIDAELADGGRAIFVYDIAERRLIGQFAIRNK' A
#
# COMPACT_ATOMS: atom_id res chain seq x y z
N ASP A 1 -6.34 24.23 19.39
CA ASP A 1 -5.52 23.08 19.00
C ASP A 1 -6.20 21.84 19.57
N ILE A 2 -6.71 20.93 18.74
CA ILE A 2 -7.45 19.76 19.23
C ILE A 2 -6.51 18.57 19.18
N GLN A 3 -6.02 18.14 20.36
CA GLN A 3 -5.24 16.93 20.51
C GLN A 3 -6.15 15.71 20.27
N VAL A 4 -5.81 14.91 19.27
CA VAL A 4 -6.42 13.59 19.07
C VAL A 4 -5.93 12.67 20.21
N PRO A 5 -6.81 11.90 20.88
CA PRO A 5 -6.41 10.98 21.95
C PRO A 5 -5.46 9.90 21.42
N ALA A 6 -4.35 9.66 22.13
CA ALA A 6 -3.49 8.52 21.84
C ALA A 6 -4.27 7.22 22.10
N GLY A 7 -4.33 6.34 21.10
CA GLY A 7 -4.97 5.02 21.22
C GLY A 7 -6.03 4.70 20.15
N GLU A 8 -6.36 5.65 19.28
CA GLU A 8 -7.30 5.39 18.18
C GLU A 8 -6.61 4.69 16.99
N PRO A 9 -7.26 3.69 16.34
CA PRO A 9 -6.73 3.06 15.14
C PRO A 9 -6.47 4.09 14.04
N LEU A 10 -5.25 4.07 13.48
CA LEU A 10 -4.95 4.89 12.33
C LEU A 10 -5.77 4.42 11.12
N SER A 11 -6.53 5.35 10.54
CA SER A 11 -7.35 5.10 9.35
C SER A 11 -6.87 5.95 8.18
N GLY A 12 -6.99 5.43 6.97
CA GLY A 12 -6.65 6.12 5.73
C GLY A 12 -6.81 5.22 4.52
N ASP A 13 -6.87 5.83 3.34
CA ASP A 13 -7.01 5.12 2.07
C ASP A 13 -5.65 4.92 1.39
N ILE A 14 -5.43 3.73 0.85
CA ILE A 14 -4.30 3.46 -0.05
C ILE A 14 -4.89 3.33 -1.46
N VAL A 15 -4.68 4.36 -2.28
CA VAL A 15 -5.20 4.40 -3.65
C VAL A 15 -4.29 3.58 -4.56
N LEU A 16 -4.87 2.53 -5.17
CA LEU A 16 -4.22 1.70 -6.18
C LEU A 16 -4.72 2.05 -7.59
N PRO A 17 -3.99 1.69 -8.66
CA PRO A 17 -4.46 1.87 -10.02
C PRO A 17 -5.84 1.22 -10.24
N VAL A 18 -6.66 1.84 -11.09
CA VAL A 18 -7.99 1.32 -11.43
C VAL A 18 -7.87 -0.10 -11.98
N GLY A 19 -8.73 -0.99 -11.48
CA GLY A 19 -8.75 -2.40 -11.87
C GLY A 19 -7.68 -3.26 -11.22
N ALA A 20 -6.80 -2.70 -10.38
CA ALA A 20 -5.89 -3.49 -9.57
C ALA A 20 -6.66 -4.32 -8.52
N LYS A 21 -6.23 -5.57 -8.35
CA LYS A 21 -6.76 -6.51 -7.36
C LYS A 21 -5.67 -6.84 -6.36
N VAL A 22 -5.94 -6.60 -5.08
CA VAL A 22 -5.02 -6.97 -4.00
C VAL A 22 -4.98 -8.49 -3.87
N VAL A 23 -3.78 -9.06 -3.99
CA VAL A 23 -3.51 -10.49 -3.85
C VAL A 23 -3.02 -10.80 -2.44
N SER A 24 -2.12 -9.96 -1.92
CA SER A 24 -1.63 -10.09 -0.54
C SER A 24 -1.06 -8.78 -0.02
N GLN A 25 -0.89 -8.71 1.30
CA GLN A 25 -0.32 -7.57 2.00
C GLN A 25 0.62 -8.03 3.11
N SER A 26 1.66 -7.25 3.38
CA SER A 26 2.52 -7.41 4.54
C SER A 26 2.82 -6.07 5.19
N LEU A 27 3.04 -6.08 6.51
CA LEU A 27 3.37 -4.90 7.31
C LEU A 27 4.74 -5.13 7.97
N SER A 28 5.65 -4.17 7.78
CA SER A 28 6.96 -4.17 8.44
C SER A 28 7.33 -2.75 8.86
N GLY A 29 7.40 -2.51 10.17
CA GLY A 29 7.53 -1.17 10.74
C GLY A 29 6.42 -0.25 10.24
N ASN A 30 6.79 0.88 9.64
CA ASN A 30 5.85 1.85 9.06
C ASN A 30 5.53 1.61 7.58
N ARG A 31 5.88 0.44 7.03
CA ARG A 31 5.67 0.15 5.60
C ARG A 31 4.67 -0.97 5.39
N VAL A 32 3.64 -0.68 4.59
CA VAL A 32 2.75 -1.69 4.03
C VAL A 32 3.26 -2.02 2.63
N SER A 33 3.50 -3.30 2.37
CA SER A 33 3.73 -3.79 1.00
C SER A 33 2.46 -4.47 0.52
N ILE A 34 2.00 -4.11 -0.67
CA ILE A 34 0.79 -4.64 -1.29
C ILE A 34 1.18 -5.30 -2.60
N ASP A 35 0.96 -6.60 -2.68
CA ASP A 35 1.06 -7.35 -3.91
C ASP A 35 -0.30 -7.29 -4.62
N ALA A 36 -0.30 -6.83 -5.87
CA ALA A 36 -1.51 -6.69 -6.66
C ALA A 36 -1.34 -7.21 -8.09
N GLU A 37 -2.40 -7.83 -8.59
CA GLU A 37 -2.63 -8.03 -10.02
C GLU A 37 -3.17 -6.73 -10.60
N LEU A 38 -2.62 -6.30 -11.74
CA LEU A 38 -3.03 -5.11 -12.47
C LEU A 38 -4.09 -5.47 -13.52
N ALA A 39 -4.80 -4.45 -14.02
CA ALA A 39 -5.86 -4.64 -15.02
C ALA A 39 -5.37 -5.28 -16.33
N ASP A 40 -4.08 -5.13 -16.66
CA ASP A 40 -3.43 -5.73 -17.82
C ASP A 40 -2.96 -7.18 -17.57
N GLY A 41 -3.25 -7.75 -16.41
CA GLY A 41 -2.79 -9.09 -15.99
C GLY A 41 -1.36 -9.12 -15.48
N GLY A 42 -0.65 -7.98 -15.47
CA GLY A 42 0.65 -7.84 -14.84
C GLY A 42 0.56 -7.91 -13.32
N ARG A 43 1.70 -8.07 -12.65
CA ARG A 43 1.78 -8.09 -11.19
C ARG A 43 2.77 -7.05 -10.68
N ALA A 44 2.41 -6.35 -9.61
CA ALA A 44 3.25 -5.34 -9.02
C ALA A 44 3.21 -5.36 -7.49
N ILE A 45 4.31 -4.93 -6.87
CA ILE A 45 4.35 -4.60 -5.44
C ILE A 45 4.31 -3.09 -5.29
N PHE A 46 3.34 -2.60 -4.53
CA PHE A 46 3.24 -1.21 -4.07
C PHE A 46 3.76 -1.12 -2.64
N VAL A 47 4.56 -0.11 -2.34
CA VAL A 47 5.06 0.15 -0.99
C VAL A 47 4.48 1.47 -0.50
N TYR A 48 3.71 1.42 0.58
CA TYR A 48 3.08 2.56 1.22
C TYR A 48 3.79 2.86 2.55
N ASP A 49 4.16 4.11 2.76
CA ASP A 49 4.68 4.58 4.05
C ASP A 49 3.55 5.18 4.87
N ILE A 50 3.33 4.61 6.06
CA ILE A 50 2.25 4.99 6.98
C ILE A 50 2.50 6.37 7.61
N ALA A 51 3.75 6.71 7.91
CA ALA A 51 4.08 8.02 8.50
C ALA A 51 3.94 9.13 7.47
N GLU A 52 4.43 8.91 6.25
CA GLU A 52 4.35 9.89 5.17
C GLU A 52 2.99 9.90 4.45
N ARG A 53 2.15 8.90 4.73
CA ARG A 53 0.81 8.70 4.15
C ARG A 53 0.80 8.72 2.62
N ARG A 54 1.76 8.04 2.00
CA ARG A 54 1.91 7.99 0.53
C ARG A 54 2.56 6.69 0.06
N LEU A 55 2.32 6.37 -1.21
CA LEU A 55 3.12 5.37 -1.91
C LEU A 55 4.55 5.89 -2.11
N ILE A 56 5.53 5.09 -1.73
CA ILE A 56 6.97 5.37 -1.83
C ILE A 56 7.69 4.41 -2.78
N GLY A 57 6.98 3.43 -3.35
CA GLY A 57 7.55 2.51 -4.32
C GLY A 57 6.50 1.73 -5.11
N GLN A 58 6.88 1.35 -6.33
CA GLN A 58 6.15 0.45 -7.20
C GLN A 58 7.17 -0.42 -7.96
N PHE A 59 7.00 -1.74 -7.90
CA PHE A 59 7.90 -2.69 -8.54
C PHE A 59 7.10 -3.68 -9.38
N ALA A 60 7.36 -3.73 -10.68
CA ALA A 60 6.79 -4.77 -11.52
C ALA A 60 7.44 -6.13 -11.20
N ILE A 61 6.63 -7.17 -11.03
CA ILE A 61 7.09 -8.54 -10.91
C ILE A 61 7.12 -9.15 -12.32
N ARG A 62 8.30 -9.61 -12.75
CA ARG A 62 8.51 -10.23 -14.06
C ARG A 62 9.34 -11.49 -13.88
N ASN A 63 8.97 -12.55 -14.60
CA ASN A 63 9.83 -13.72 -14.75
C ASN A 63 10.91 -13.41 -15.80
N LYS A 64 12.10 -13.98 -15.62
CA LYS A 64 13.15 -13.93 -16.64
C LYS A 64 12.93 -14.99 -17.71
#